data_AF-A0A3M0EI75-F1
#
_entry.id   AF-A0A3M0EI75-F1
#
_cell.length_a   1.000
_cell.length_b   1.000
_cell.length_c   1.000
_cell.angle_alpha   90.00
_cell.angle_beta   90.00
_cell.angle_gamma   90.00
#
_symmetry.space_group_name_H-M   'P 1'
#
loop_
_entity.id
_entity.type
_entity.pdbx_description
1 polymer ?
#
loop_
_entity_poly.entity_id
_entity_poly.type
_entity_poly.pdbx_seq_one_letter_code
_entity_poly.pdbx_strand_id
1 'polypeptide(L)' 'MLKLRIKRRAAVGGRAVDRLAEIEAAVAALKDEDLLDLADIFSGETVTTLKEMASAEMAKRNISL' A
#
# COMPACT_ATOMS: atom_id res chain seq x y z
N MET A 1 -15.99 24.50 19.74
CA MET A 1 -15.98 23.04 19.43
C MET A 1 -15.59 22.71 17.97
N LEU A 2 -15.96 23.52 16.97
CA LEU A 2 -15.64 23.24 15.55
C LEU A 2 -14.14 23.20 15.23
N LYS A 3 -13.36 24.17 15.72
CA LYS A 3 -11.90 24.25 15.52
C LYS A 3 -11.15 23.00 16.02
N LEU A 4 -11.58 22.43 17.15
CA LEU A 4 -10.97 21.22 17.72
C LEU A 4 -11.29 19.97 16.87
N ARG A 5 -12.52 19.88 16.34
CA ARG A 5 -12.92 18.79 15.43
C ARG A 5 -12.13 18.83 14.11
N ILE A 6 -11.90 20.01 13.55
CA ILE A 6 -11.08 20.19 12.33
C ILE A 6 -9.64 19.74 12.59
N LYS A 7 -9.01 20.20 13.66
CA LYS A 7 -7.64 19.77 14.04
C LYS A 7 -7.54 18.26 14.21
N ARG A 8 -8.52 17.64 14.89
CA ARG A 8 -8.55 16.19 15.09
C ARG A 8 -8.66 15.43 13.76
N ARG A 9 -9.54 15.87 12.86
CA ARG A 9 -9.68 15.26 11.52
C ARG A 9 -8.41 15.40 10.69
N ALA A 10 -7.79 16.57 10.68
CA ALA A 10 -6.51 16.78 10.00
C ALA A 10 -5.41 15.87 10.55
N ALA A 11 -5.31 15.72 11.88
CA ALA A 11 -4.33 14.84 12.50
C ALA A 11 -4.59 13.35 12.21
N VAL A 12 -5.85 12.93 12.12
CA VAL A 12 -6.21 11.56 11.69
C VAL A 12 -5.84 11.35 10.22
N GLY A 13 -6.13 12.33 9.36
CA GLY A 13 -5.77 12.29 7.94
C GLY A 13 -4.26 12.20 7.73
N GLY A 14 -3.48 13.02 8.44
CA GLY A 14 -2.01 12.96 8.39
C GLY A 14 -1.48 11.59 8.75
N ARG A 15 -1.93 11.02 9.88
CA ARG A 15 -1.52 9.66 10.27
C ARG A 15 -1.91 8.59 9.26
N ALA A 16 -3.05 8.73 8.58
CA ALA A 16 -3.47 7.78 7.55
C ALA A 16 -2.55 7.85 6.33
N VAL A 17 -2.12 9.04 5.93
CA VAL A 17 -1.16 9.24 4.83
C VAL A 17 0.21 8.68 5.20
N ASP A 18 0.71 8.97 6.41
CA ASP A 18 1.98 8.44 6.88
C ASP A 18 1.97 6.91 6.89
N ARG A 19 0.88 6.30 7.37
CA ARG A 19 0.68 4.84 7.38
C ARG A 19 0.67 4.25 5.97
N LEU A 20 0.07 4.94 5.01
CA LEU A 20 0.04 4.49 3.61
C LEU A 20 1.45 4.49 3.01
N ALA A 21 2.22 5.56 3.24
CA ALA A 21 3.60 5.66 2.79
C ALA A 21 4.51 4.57 3.42
N GLU A 22 4.30 4.25 4.70
CA GLU A 22 4.98 3.13 5.37
C GLU A 22 4.69 1.79 4.69
N ILE A 23 3.43 1.56 4.29
CA ILE A 23 3.02 0.32 3.60
C ILE A 23 3.63 0.25 2.20
N GLU A 24 3.58 1.34 1.43
CA GLU A 24 4.20 1.40 0.09
C GLU A 24 5.70 1.12 0.15
N ALA A 25 6.39 1.73 1.13
CA ALA A 25 7.81 1.48 1.36
C ALA A 25 8.09 0.02 1.78
N ALA A 26 7.22 -0.58 2.59
CA ALA A 26 7.36 -1.98 2.98
C ALA A 26 7.19 -2.93 1.78
N VAL A 27 6.22 -2.69 0.90
CA VAL A 27 6.03 -3.46 -0.35
C VAL A 27 7.25 -3.31 -1.26
N ALA A 28 7.78 -2.09 -1.40
CA ALA A 28 8.99 -1.84 -2.19
C ALA A 28 10.27 -2.47 -1.59
N ALA A 29 10.26 -2.85 -0.30
CA ALA A 29 11.40 -3.49 0.35
C ALA A 29 11.34 -5.04 0.29
N LEU A 30 10.23 -5.62 -0.20
CA LEU A 30 10.11 -7.07 -0.36
C LEU A 30 11.11 -7.61 -1.39
N LYS A 31 11.55 -8.85 -1.19
CA LYS A 31 12.29 -9.59 -2.22
C LYS A 31 11.33 -10.01 -3.32
N ASP A 32 11.88 -10.41 -4.47
CA ASP A 32 11.06 -10.75 -5.63
C ASP A 32 10.13 -11.93 -5.36
N GLU A 33 10.58 -12.97 -4.65
CA GLU A 33 9.72 -14.11 -4.24
C GLU A 33 8.56 -13.66 -3.34
N ASP A 34 8.86 -12.93 -2.26
CA ASP A 34 7.83 -12.41 -1.35
C ASP A 34 6.84 -11.46 -2.06
N LEU A 35 7.32 -10.70 -3.04
CA LEU A 35 6.51 -9.77 -3.83
C LEU A 35 5.56 -10.52 -4.79
N LEU A 36 6.03 -11.60 -5.40
CA LEU A 36 5.21 -12.49 -6.22
C LEU A 36 4.13 -13.16 -5.37
N ASP A 37 4.50 -13.69 -4.19
CA ASP A 37 3.56 -14.27 -3.24
C ASP A 37 2.49 -13.26 -2.81
N LEU A 38 2.89 -12.02 -2.52
CA LEU A 38 1.95 -10.96 -2.17
C LEU A 38 0.93 -10.69 -3.30
N ALA A 39 1.40 -10.63 -4.54
CA ALA A 39 0.51 -10.44 -5.69
C ALA A 39 -0.43 -11.64 -5.90
N ASP A 40 0.05 -12.86 -5.67
CA ASP A 40 -0.75 -14.09 -5.79
C ASP A 40 -1.80 -14.20 -4.68
N ILE A 41 -1.45 -13.90 -3.43
CA ILE A 41 -2.39 -13.89 -2.30
C ILE A 41 -3.58 -12.95 -2.58
N PHE A 42 -3.33 -11.81 -3.21
CA PHE A 42 -4.36 -10.84 -3.58
C PHE A 42 -4.86 -11.00 -5.03
N SER A 43 -4.59 -12.13 -5.69
CA SER A 43 -4.93 -12.35 -7.11
C SER A 43 -6.43 -12.54 -7.39
N GLY A 44 -7.27 -12.67 -6.36
CA GLY A 44 -8.72 -12.95 -6.47
C GLY A 44 -9.54 -11.92 -7.27
N GLU A 45 -10.85 -12.17 -7.37
CA GLU A 45 -11.80 -11.40 -8.21
C GLU A 45 -11.84 -9.90 -7.89
N THR A 46 -11.60 -9.52 -6.64
CA THR A 46 -11.59 -8.10 -6.24
C THR A 46 -10.17 -7.57 -6.29
N VAL A 47 -9.93 -6.57 -7.14
CA VAL A 47 -8.66 -5.84 -7.14
C VAL A 47 -8.54 -5.07 -5.83
N THR A 48 -7.49 -5.38 -5.07
CA THR A 48 -7.16 -4.67 -3.83
C THR A 48 -6.03 -3.70 -4.07
N THR A 49 -5.95 -2.63 -3.27
CA THR A 49 -4.84 -1.68 -3.34
C THR A 49 -3.48 -2.36 -3.11
N LEU A 50 -3.43 -3.42 -2.31
CA LEU A 50 -2.21 -4.21 -2.11
C LEU A 50 -1.79 -4.96 -3.38
N LYS A 51 -2.76 -5.52 -4.13
CA LYS A 51 -2.48 -6.14 -5.44
C LYS A 51 -1.91 -5.11 -6.41
N GLU A 52 -2.48 -3.91 -6.46
CA GLU A 52 -2.02 -2.83 -7.35
C GLU A 52 -0.60 -2.37 -6.97
N MET A 53 -0.33 -2.17 -5.68
CA MET A 53 1.01 -1.81 -5.19
C MET A 53 2.04 -2.88 -5.54
N ALA A 54 1.72 -4.16 -5.31
CA ALA A 54 2.60 -5.27 -5.67
C ALA A 54 2.84 -5.34 -7.18
N SER A 55 1.77 -5.26 -7.99
CA SER A 55 1.86 -5.29 -9.46
C SER A 55 2.70 -4.14 -10.01
N ALA A 56 2.55 -2.93 -9.45
CA ALA A 56 3.34 -1.77 -9.85
C ALA A 56 4.82 -1.96 -9.52
N GLU A 57 5.15 -2.53 -8.36
CA GLU A 57 6.53 -2.81 -7.99
C GLU A 57 7.13 -3.95 -8.83
N MET A 58 6.37 -5.01 -9.12
CA MET A 58 6.74 -6.08 -10.04
C MET A 58 7.07 -5.54 -11.43
N ALA A 59 6.24 -4.61 -11.94
CA ALA A 59 6.46 -3.97 -13.22
C ALA A 59 7.75 -3.13 -13.24
N LYS A 60 8.07 -2.39 -12.16
CA LYS A 60 9.34 -1.65 -12.05
C LYS A 60 10.55 -2.57 -12.09
N ARG A 61 10.43 -3.78 -11.53
CA ARG A 61 11.50 -4.79 -11.47
C ARG A 61 11.51 -5.73 -12.67
N ASN A 62 10.54 -5.59 -13.59
CA ASN A 62 10.35 -6.45 -14.75
C ASN A 62 10.24 -7.94 -14.40
N ILE A 63 9.49 -8.23 -13.33
CA ILE A 63 9.13 -9.60 -12.91
C ILE A 63 7.62 -9.81 -13.06
N SER A 64 7.19 -11.06 -13.25
CA SER A 64 5.79 -11.44 -13.38
C SER A 64 5.53 -12.78 -12.70
N LEU A 65 4.30 -12.98 -12.24
CA LEU A 65 3.77 -14.29 -11.86
C LEU A 65 3.57 -15.17 -13.09
#